data_AF-A0AAW0AID9-F1
#
_entry.id   AF-A0AAW0AID9-F1
#
_cell.length_a   1.000
_cell.length_b   1.000
_cell.length_c   1.000
_cell.angle_alpha   90.00
_cell.angle_beta   90.00
_cell.angle_gamma   90.00
#
_symmetry.space_group_name_H-M   'P 1'
#
loop_
_entity.id
_entity.type
_entity.pdbx_description
1 polymer ?
#
loop_
_entity_poly.entity_id
_entity_poly.type
_entity_poly.pdbx_seq_one_letter_code
_entity_poly.pdbx_strand_id
1 'polypeptide(L)'
;MRPPLASLLLTAAFTVHLASAGSFEDSGTDTSQPCSVRAWVRAEDLSPGHVSRGDLRIKVTRQECAQQIASVTLRLQLDEFGEVKYLKEGAVLPEVRPSNESASTEYSSSMGGDVVYDYQAHDDGLNDPELWTIKAEERRAWTTEAILLTDPDLSQPVITPFTVAVPAVNYPPVIRKYRHLRPPVGRHSFTDLGYRYIAVVTFTDGRIENIPVGHTAFIPSDSSSQMHVQSPFTWNLTFQDHKCIGCVHPRKKEHQETLETCLPKAQRSVFSAEVTLDNGKVATPGQTLTGRVTVYKLKNGATTLSDISVHLQSTSREQWAQPAQVPTFC
;
A
#
# COMPACT_ATOMS: atom_id res chain seq x y z
N MET A 1 47.42 2.81 14.60
CA MET A 1 46.43 3.44 15.49
C MET A 1 45.48 4.24 14.62
N ARG A 2 44.23 3.77 14.47
CA ARG A 2 43.15 4.40 13.68
C ARG A 2 42.14 5.01 14.66
N PRO A 3 41.62 6.23 14.45
CA PRO A 3 40.50 6.73 15.22
C PRO A 3 39.17 6.12 14.71
N PRO A 4 38.11 6.08 15.52
CA PRO A 4 36.85 5.44 15.18
C PRO A 4 35.98 6.34 14.27
N LEU A 5 35.28 5.70 13.34
CA LEU A 5 34.21 6.27 12.53
C LEU A 5 33.01 6.59 13.44
N ALA A 6 32.68 7.87 13.55
CA ALA A 6 31.43 8.31 14.17
C ALA A 6 30.25 8.02 13.23
N SER A 7 29.31 7.24 13.74
CA SER A 7 28.04 6.92 13.07
C SER A 7 27.11 8.13 13.16
N LEU A 8 26.77 8.73 12.01
CA LEU A 8 25.79 9.82 11.93
C LEU A 8 24.39 9.21 11.79
N LEU A 9 23.66 9.11 12.90
CA LEU A 9 22.23 8.80 12.92
C LEU A 9 21.45 10.06 12.51
N LEU A 10 20.87 10.07 11.31
CA LEU A 10 19.80 11.01 10.96
C LEU A 10 18.48 10.49 11.53
N THR A 11 17.99 11.10 12.60
CA THR A 11 16.59 10.97 13.03
C THR A 11 15.72 11.89 12.18
N ALA A 12 14.98 11.31 11.23
CA ALA A 12 13.88 12.01 10.58
C ALA A 12 12.65 11.96 11.50
N ALA A 13 12.33 13.11 12.11
CA ALA A 13 11.09 13.32 12.83
C ALA A 13 9.94 13.47 11.81
N PHE A 14 8.95 12.58 11.87
CA PHE A 14 7.66 12.80 11.20
C PHE A 14 6.65 13.29 12.22
N THR A 15 6.35 14.57 12.16
CA THR A 15 5.18 15.19 12.80
C THR A 15 3.95 14.90 11.94
N VAL A 16 3.03 14.10 12.45
CA VAL A 16 1.66 14.02 11.94
C VAL A 16 0.77 14.73 12.96
N HIS A 17 0.33 15.95 12.64
CA HIS A 17 -0.69 16.65 13.40
C HIS A 17 -2.05 16.46 12.75
N LEU A 18 -2.92 15.72 13.43
CA LEU A 18 -4.34 16.06 13.52
C LEU A 18 -4.81 15.75 14.95
N ALA A 19 -4.52 16.72 15.83
CA ALA A 19 -5.23 16.94 17.07
C ALA A 19 -5.22 18.46 17.30
N SER A 20 -6.40 19.04 17.50
CA SER A 20 -6.59 20.42 17.92
C SER A 20 -5.74 20.72 19.15
N ALA A 21 -4.70 21.54 18.99
CA ALA A 21 -3.91 22.08 20.08
C ALA A 21 -4.70 23.22 20.74
N GLY A 22 -5.38 22.92 21.85
CA GLY A 22 -5.75 23.95 22.81
C GLY A 22 -4.49 24.51 23.44
N SER A 23 -4.30 25.82 23.35
CA SER A 23 -3.26 26.57 24.05
C SER A 23 -3.44 26.39 25.56
N PHE A 24 -2.44 25.83 26.23
CA PHE A 24 -2.38 25.74 27.69
C PHE A 24 -1.44 26.84 28.20
N GLU A 25 -2.03 27.98 28.59
CA GLU A 25 -1.35 28.94 29.45
C GLU A 25 -1.17 28.29 30.83
N ASP A 26 0.08 28.21 31.26
CA ASP A 26 0.49 27.73 32.56
C ASP A 26 0.13 28.77 33.64
N SER A 27 -1.08 28.66 34.18
CA SER A 27 -1.43 29.29 35.45
C SER A 27 -1.64 28.22 36.50
N GLY A 28 -0.64 28.07 37.37
CA GLY A 28 -0.65 27.12 38.48
C GLY A 28 -1.95 27.18 39.30
N THR A 29 -2.70 26.09 39.21
CA THR A 29 -3.61 25.59 40.24
C THR A 29 -3.59 24.08 40.14
N ASP A 30 -3.68 23.41 41.28
CA ASP A 30 -3.62 21.97 41.48
C ASP A 30 -4.78 21.25 40.77
N THR A 31 -4.73 21.15 39.44
CA THR A 31 -5.74 20.48 38.63
C THR A 31 -5.36 19.03 38.47
N SER A 32 -6.11 18.15 39.13
CA SER A 32 -6.07 16.70 38.96
C SER A 32 -5.95 16.34 37.47
N GLN A 33 -4.82 15.79 37.03
CA GLN A 33 -4.72 15.32 35.65
C GLN A 33 -5.84 14.31 35.39
N PRO A 34 -6.51 14.39 34.23
CA PRO A 34 -7.62 13.50 33.92
C PRO A 34 -7.17 12.03 33.89
N CYS A 35 -8.05 11.17 34.41
CA CYS A 35 -7.96 9.71 34.34
C CYS A 35 -7.72 9.28 32.88
N SER A 36 -6.57 8.64 32.63
CA SER A 36 -6.15 8.23 31.28
C SER A 36 -5.98 6.72 31.21
N VAL A 37 -6.66 6.12 30.23
CA VAL A 37 -6.60 4.69 29.94
C VAL A 37 -5.79 4.48 28.68
N ARG A 38 -4.90 3.48 28.69
CA ARG A 38 -4.15 3.05 27.52
C ARG A 38 -4.50 1.60 27.23
N ALA A 39 -4.72 1.30 25.96
CA ALA A 39 -5.03 -0.05 25.55
C ALA A 39 -4.42 -0.38 24.19
N TRP A 40 -4.11 -1.66 23.97
CA TRP A 40 -3.52 -2.16 22.73
C TRP A 40 -4.04 -3.57 22.46
N VAL A 41 -4.22 -3.91 21.19
CA VAL A 41 -4.66 -5.23 20.74
C VAL A 41 -3.56 -5.90 19.94
N ARG A 42 -3.37 -7.19 20.19
CA ARG A 42 -2.62 -8.10 19.32
C ARG A 42 -3.58 -9.19 18.85
N ALA A 43 -3.87 -9.27 17.56
CA ALA A 43 -4.75 -10.28 16.99
C ALA A 43 -4.22 -10.76 15.64
N GLU A 44 -4.62 -11.95 15.23
CA GLU A 44 -4.38 -12.49 13.88
C GLU A 44 -5.27 -11.79 12.85
N ASP A 45 -4.84 -11.82 11.59
CA ASP A 45 -5.67 -11.39 10.48
C ASP A 45 -6.91 -12.29 10.30
N LEU A 46 -7.98 -11.68 9.82
CA LEU A 46 -9.28 -12.33 9.63
C LEU A 46 -9.27 -13.13 8.32
N SER A 47 -9.92 -14.29 8.30
CA SER A 47 -10.12 -15.07 7.08
C SER A 47 -11.51 -15.73 7.10
N PRO A 48 -12.14 -15.94 5.93
CA PRO A 48 -13.50 -16.51 5.85
C PRO A 48 -13.60 -17.85 6.56
N GLY A 49 -14.63 -18.02 7.40
CA GLY A 49 -14.91 -19.28 8.09
C GLY A 49 -13.89 -19.64 9.17
N HIS A 50 -12.97 -18.74 9.51
CA HIS A 50 -11.94 -18.96 10.53
C HIS A 50 -12.30 -18.28 11.86
N VAL A 51 -11.74 -18.78 12.95
CA VAL A 51 -11.81 -18.16 14.28
C VAL A 51 -10.45 -17.53 14.57
N SER A 52 -10.35 -16.21 14.43
CA SER A 52 -9.14 -15.46 14.78
C SER A 52 -9.06 -15.28 16.29
N ARG A 53 -7.84 -15.36 16.84
CA ARG A 53 -7.56 -15.18 18.26
C ARG A 53 -6.78 -13.88 18.50
N GLY A 54 -7.00 -13.26 19.64
CA GLY A 54 -6.26 -12.08 20.04
C GLY A 54 -6.29 -11.80 21.54
N ASP A 55 -5.49 -10.83 21.94
CA ASP A 55 -5.39 -10.34 23.31
C ASP A 55 -5.63 -8.83 23.34
N LEU A 56 -6.52 -8.38 24.23
CA LEU A 56 -6.65 -6.99 24.62
C LEU A 56 -5.81 -6.74 25.87
N ARG A 57 -4.93 -5.75 25.81
CA ARG A 57 -4.12 -5.29 26.95
C ARG A 57 -4.57 -3.91 27.36
N ILE A 58 -4.85 -3.72 28.65
CA ILE A 58 -5.30 -2.44 29.20
C ILE A 58 -4.41 -2.06 30.38
N LYS A 59 -4.04 -0.78 30.42
CA LYS A 59 -3.29 -0.17 31.51
C LYS A 59 -3.88 1.19 31.84
N VAL A 60 -4.05 1.45 33.12
CA VAL A 60 -4.48 2.75 33.63
C VAL A 60 -3.26 3.51 34.18
N THR A 61 -3.22 4.83 34.00
CA THR A 61 -2.09 5.65 34.48
C THR A 61 -2.09 5.87 35.99
N ARG A 62 -3.26 5.90 36.63
CA ARG A 62 -3.45 6.10 38.07
C ARG A 62 -4.35 5.03 38.68
N GLN A 63 -4.04 4.58 39.89
CA GLN A 63 -4.79 3.52 40.55
C GLN A 63 -6.24 3.93 40.90
N GLU A 64 -6.47 5.21 41.22
CA GLU A 64 -7.81 5.77 41.48
C GLU A 64 -8.73 5.67 40.25
N CYS A 65 -8.15 5.79 39.06
CA CYS A 65 -8.86 5.70 37.78
C CYS A 65 -9.28 4.25 37.48
N ALA A 66 -8.60 3.25 38.04
CA ALA A 66 -9.01 1.84 37.91
C ALA A 66 -10.37 1.58 38.56
N GLN A 67 -10.67 2.23 39.69
CA GLN A 67 -11.95 2.10 40.40
C GLN A 67 -13.11 2.83 39.71
N GLN A 68 -12.79 3.70 38.75
CA GLN A 68 -13.79 4.46 37.99
C GLN A 68 -14.21 3.75 36.71
N ILE A 69 -13.61 2.61 36.36
CA ILE A 69 -13.93 1.88 35.13
C ILE A 69 -14.97 0.80 35.46
N ALA A 70 -16.16 0.95 34.89
CA ALA A 70 -17.26 -0.02 35.05
C ALA A 70 -17.12 -1.20 34.09
N SER A 71 -16.72 -0.94 32.84
CA SER A 71 -16.55 -2.00 31.85
C SER A 71 -15.60 -1.61 30.73
N VAL A 72 -15.05 -2.65 30.07
CA VAL A 72 -14.31 -2.48 28.83
C VAL A 72 -14.89 -3.40 27.77
N THR A 73 -15.36 -2.79 26.70
CA THR A 73 -15.90 -3.46 25.52
C THR A 73 -14.88 -3.39 24.40
N LEU A 74 -14.65 -4.51 23.71
CA LEU A 74 -13.88 -4.52 22.48
C LEU A 74 -14.84 -4.43 21.29
N ARG A 75 -14.68 -3.37 20.50
CA ARG A 75 -15.35 -3.18 19.22
C ARG A 75 -14.40 -3.53 18.09
N LEU A 76 -14.86 -4.33 17.15
CA LEU A 76 -14.25 -4.47 15.83
C LEU A 76 -15.19 -3.79 14.83
N GLN A 77 -14.66 -2.88 14.01
CA GLN A 77 -15.44 -2.19 12.99
C GLN A 77 -14.70 -2.14 11.66
N LEU A 78 -15.48 -2.06 10.59
CA LEU A 78 -15.00 -1.78 9.23
C LEU A 78 -15.40 -0.35 8.87
N ASP A 79 -14.38 0.49 8.70
CA ASP A 79 -14.55 1.84 8.20
C ASP A 79 -14.10 1.89 6.73
N GLU A 80 -14.94 2.50 5.90
CA GLU A 80 -14.67 2.81 4.50
C GLU A 80 -14.52 4.32 4.37
N PHE A 81 -13.41 4.76 3.80
CA PHE A 81 -13.14 6.16 3.54
C PHE A 81 -12.98 6.37 2.04
N GLY A 82 -13.69 7.36 1.51
CA GLY A 82 -13.57 7.81 0.13
C GLY A 82 -13.35 9.32 0.11
N GLU A 83 -12.29 9.77 -0.55
CA GLU A 83 -12.00 11.17 -0.78
C GLU A 83 -11.82 11.42 -2.28
N VAL A 84 -12.43 12.48 -2.79
CA VAL A 84 -12.20 12.98 -4.14
C VAL A 84 -11.79 14.44 -4.06
N LYS A 85 -10.59 14.73 -4.56
CA LYS A 85 -10.08 16.09 -4.75
C LYS A 85 -10.37 16.54 -6.18
N TYR A 86 -10.98 17.72 -6.29
CA TYR A 86 -11.21 18.43 -7.53
C TYR A 86 -10.33 19.67 -7.55
N LEU A 87 -9.60 19.90 -8.63
CA LEU A 87 -8.81 21.13 -8.76
C LEU A 87 -9.78 22.33 -8.79
N LYS A 88 -9.52 23.36 -7.98
CA LYS A 88 -10.36 24.58 -7.95
C LYS A 88 -10.31 25.25 -9.32
N GLU A 89 -11.39 25.97 -9.66
CA GLU A 89 -11.43 26.72 -10.91
C GLU A 89 -10.28 27.74 -10.97
N GLY A 90 -9.52 27.73 -12.08
CA GLY A 90 -8.35 28.59 -12.28
C GLY A 90 -7.07 28.15 -11.54
N ALA A 91 -7.13 27.15 -10.66
CA ALA A 91 -5.93 26.57 -10.06
C ALA A 91 -5.18 25.72 -11.10
N VAL A 92 -3.85 25.72 -11.05
CA VAL A 92 -2.98 24.96 -11.95
C VAL A 92 -2.03 24.13 -11.11
N LEU A 93 -2.03 22.82 -11.32
CA LEU A 93 -1.06 21.94 -10.67
C LEU A 93 0.31 22.14 -11.34
N PRO A 94 1.41 22.30 -10.58
CA PRO A 94 2.73 22.46 -11.16
C PRO A 94 3.09 21.26 -12.04
N GLU A 95 3.55 21.52 -13.27
CA GLU A 95 3.99 20.45 -14.17
C GLU A 95 5.28 19.79 -13.63
N VAL A 96 5.38 18.47 -13.79
CA VAL A 96 6.61 17.73 -13.53
C VAL A 96 7.66 18.16 -14.55
N ARG A 97 8.77 18.72 -14.08
CA ARG A 97 9.86 19.20 -14.95
C ARG A 97 11.07 18.27 -14.85
N PRO A 98 11.88 18.14 -15.91
CA PRO A 98 13.21 17.53 -15.79
C PRO A 98 14.01 18.28 -14.73
N SER A 99 14.69 17.57 -13.83
CA SER A 99 15.55 18.18 -12.82
C SER A 99 16.75 18.83 -13.51
N ASN A 100 17.08 20.06 -13.12
CA ASN A 100 18.27 20.76 -13.62
C ASN A 100 19.58 20.25 -12.99
N GLU A 101 19.48 19.34 -12.01
CA GLU A 101 20.64 18.60 -11.54
C GLU A 101 21.12 17.69 -12.68
N SER A 102 22.09 18.19 -13.44
CA SER A 102 22.94 17.35 -14.26
C SER A 102 23.42 16.23 -13.36
N ALA A 103 23.03 14.98 -13.64
CA ALA A 103 23.55 13.81 -12.98
C ALA A 103 25.06 14.00 -12.87
N SER A 104 25.55 14.27 -11.65
CA SER A 104 26.95 14.60 -11.45
C SER A 104 27.74 13.40 -11.93
N THR A 105 28.42 13.62 -13.04
CA THR A 105 29.34 12.73 -13.72
C THR A 105 30.32 12.14 -12.72
N GLU A 106 30.20 10.84 -12.43
CA GLU A 106 31.39 10.01 -12.21
C GLU A 106 31.15 8.50 -12.36
N TYR A 107 29.90 7.99 -12.34
CA TYR A 107 29.67 6.54 -12.35
C TYR A 107 28.46 6.03 -13.15
N SER A 108 28.07 6.68 -14.25
CA SER A 108 27.07 6.11 -15.16
C SER A 108 27.44 6.32 -16.62
N SER A 109 28.47 5.59 -17.05
CA SER A 109 28.79 5.38 -18.45
C SER A 109 28.28 4.00 -18.87
N SER A 110 26.97 3.78 -18.85
CA SER A 110 26.34 2.73 -19.66
C SER A 110 24.83 2.92 -19.78
N MET A 111 24.39 3.24 -20.99
CA MET A 111 23.02 3.09 -21.53
C MET A 111 21.91 4.00 -20.98
N GLY A 112 21.56 5.01 -21.77
CA GLY A 112 20.34 5.82 -21.62
C GLY A 112 20.51 6.94 -20.60
N GLY A 113 20.53 8.19 -21.07
CA GLY A 113 20.44 9.33 -20.16
C GLY A 113 19.06 9.32 -19.51
N ASP A 114 18.94 8.72 -18.34
CA ASP A 114 17.72 8.79 -17.54
C ASP A 114 17.48 10.26 -17.22
N VAL A 115 16.40 10.81 -17.80
CA VAL A 115 15.90 12.12 -17.43
C VAL A 115 15.38 11.98 -16.01
N VAL A 116 16.14 12.49 -15.05
CA VAL A 116 15.66 12.66 -13.69
C VAL A 116 14.61 13.76 -13.72
N TYR A 117 13.42 13.46 -13.19
CA TYR A 117 12.33 14.42 -13.10
C TYR A 117 12.26 14.94 -11.67
N ASP A 118 12.13 16.26 -11.53
CA ASP A 118 11.82 16.90 -10.27
C ASP A 118 10.30 16.87 -10.05
N TYR A 119 9.90 16.05 -9.08
CA TYR A 119 8.51 15.92 -8.66
C TYR A 119 8.16 16.84 -7.49
N GLN A 120 9.12 17.57 -6.91
CA GLN A 120 8.92 18.26 -5.64
C GLN A 120 7.77 19.26 -5.71
N ALA A 121 7.81 20.20 -6.66
CA ALA A 121 6.76 21.21 -6.82
C ALA A 121 5.39 20.58 -7.16
N HIS A 122 5.38 19.50 -7.94
CA HIS A 122 4.15 18.78 -8.28
C HIS A 122 3.58 18.07 -7.04
N ASP A 123 4.40 17.36 -6.28
CA ASP A 123 4.01 16.65 -5.06
C ASP A 123 3.59 17.63 -3.95
N ASP A 124 4.24 18.79 -3.83
CA ASP A 124 3.81 19.88 -2.94
C ASP A 124 2.42 20.39 -3.34
N GLY A 125 2.19 20.61 -4.64
CA GLY A 125 0.87 20.99 -5.16
C GLY A 125 -0.23 19.94 -4.94
N LEU A 126 0.10 18.64 -4.93
CA LEU A 126 -0.86 17.58 -4.57
C LEU A 126 -1.33 17.65 -3.11
N ASN A 127 -0.51 18.25 -2.24
CA ASN A 127 -0.77 18.39 -0.82
C ASN A 127 -1.27 19.79 -0.43
N ASP A 128 -1.21 20.77 -1.33
CA ASP A 128 -1.66 22.14 -1.08
C ASP A 128 -3.20 22.23 -1.00
N PRO A 129 -3.80 22.45 0.18
CA PRO A 129 -5.26 22.53 0.32
C PRO A 129 -5.87 23.73 -0.44
N GLU A 130 -5.08 24.74 -0.80
CA GLU A 130 -5.57 25.89 -1.55
C GLU A 130 -5.87 25.57 -3.01
N LEU A 131 -5.27 24.52 -3.58
CA LEU A 131 -5.51 24.10 -4.96
C LEU A 131 -6.75 23.22 -5.11
N TRP A 132 -7.22 22.58 -4.03
CA TRP A 132 -8.22 21.51 -4.11
C TRP A 132 -9.54 21.85 -3.41
N THR A 133 -10.66 21.50 -4.05
CA THR A 133 -11.93 21.26 -3.38
C THR A 133 -12.01 19.78 -3.03
N ILE A 134 -12.03 19.48 -1.74
CA ILE A 134 -12.04 18.10 -1.23
C ILE A 134 -13.47 17.71 -0.88
N LYS A 135 -13.94 16.59 -1.43
CA LYS A 135 -15.17 15.91 -1.00
C LYS A 135 -14.78 14.57 -0.39
N ALA A 136 -14.94 14.43 0.91
CA ALA A 136 -14.64 13.20 1.64
C ALA A 136 -15.90 12.64 2.29
N GLU A 137 -16.00 11.32 2.31
CA GLU A 137 -17.05 10.56 2.98
C GLU A 137 -16.39 9.43 3.75
N GLU A 138 -16.73 9.32 5.04
CA GLU A 138 -16.39 8.17 5.87
C GLU A 138 -17.69 7.44 6.20
N ARG A 139 -17.72 6.15 5.89
CA ARG A 139 -18.86 5.27 6.13
C ARG A 139 -18.43 4.13 7.02
N ARG A 140 -19.12 3.96 8.15
CA ARG A 140 -19.01 2.74 8.96
C ARG A 140 -19.82 1.64 8.29
N ALA A 141 -19.14 0.73 7.61
CA ALA A 141 -19.80 -0.34 6.87
C ALA A 141 -20.37 -1.42 7.80
N TRP A 142 -19.66 -1.75 8.87
CA TRP A 142 -20.04 -2.78 9.82
C TRP A 142 -19.38 -2.59 11.18
N THR A 143 -20.01 -3.10 12.24
CA THR A 143 -19.43 -3.16 13.59
C THR A 143 -19.94 -4.38 14.37
N THR A 144 -19.09 -4.91 15.23
CA THR A 144 -19.43 -5.91 16.25
C THR A 144 -18.74 -5.55 17.55
N GLU A 145 -19.37 -5.89 18.67
CA GLU A 145 -18.91 -5.53 20.01
C GLU A 145 -19.07 -6.70 20.98
N ALA A 146 -18.12 -6.83 21.91
CA ALA A 146 -18.22 -7.75 23.02
C ALA A 146 -17.64 -7.12 24.29
N ILE A 147 -18.38 -7.20 25.39
CA ILE A 147 -17.89 -6.79 26.71
C ILE A 147 -16.83 -7.82 27.13
N LEU A 148 -15.59 -7.38 27.31
CA LEU A 148 -14.49 -8.26 27.72
C LEU A 148 -14.23 -8.21 29.23
N LEU A 149 -14.50 -7.07 29.85
CA LEU A 149 -14.28 -6.84 31.28
C LEU A 149 -15.50 -6.14 31.88
N THR A 150 -15.97 -6.64 33.02
CA THR A 150 -17.02 -6.03 33.86
C THR A 150 -16.46 -5.87 35.26
N ASP A 151 -16.56 -4.66 35.82
CA ASP A 151 -15.97 -4.27 37.10
C ASP A 151 -14.50 -4.72 37.28
N PRO A 152 -13.60 -4.44 36.32
CA PRO A 152 -12.25 -4.99 36.36
C PRO A 152 -11.37 -4.33 37.42
N ASP A 153 -10.57 -5.15 38.11
CA ASP A 153 -9.43 -4.66 38.88
C ASP A 153 -8.27 -4.31 37.92
N LEU A 154 -8.18 -3.04 37.55
CA LEU A 154 -7.11 -2.49 36.70
C LEU A 154 -5.97 -1.87 37.52
N SER A 155 -5.82 -2.25 38.79
CA SER A 155 -4.66 -1.86 39.61
C SER A 155 -3.33 -2.34 39.03
N GLN A 156 -3.36 -3.43 38.25
CA GLN A 156 -2.27 -3.93 37.43
C GLN A 156 -2.68 -3.99 35.95
N PRO A 157 -1.73 -4.02 35.01
CA PRO A 157 -2.05 -4.24 33.60
C PRO A 157 -2.79 -5.58 33.42
N VAL A 158 -3.95 -5.53 32.77
CA VAL A 158 -4.78 -6.71 32.51
C VAL A 158 -4.63 -7.12 31.04
N ILE A 159 -4.52 -8.43 30.82
CA ILE A 159 -4.52 -9.05 29.50
C ILE A 159 -5.74 -9.95 29.41
N THR A 160 -6.63 -9.66 28.47
CA THR A 160 -7.88 -10.40 28.27
C THR A 160 -7.89 -11.03 26.87
N PRO A 161 -7.89 -12.37 26.77
CA PRO A 161 -7.99 -13.04 25.47
C PRO A 161 -9.40 -12.88 24.89
N PHE A 162 -9.50 -12.82 23.56
CA PHE A 162 -10.76 -12.81 22.83
C PHE A 162 -10.65 -13.63 21.54
N THR A 163 -11.80 -13.94 20.96
CA THR A 163 -11.88 -14.63 19.66
C THR A 163 -12.88 -13.94 18.76
N VAL A 164 -12.59 -13.90 17.46
CA VAL A 164 -13.46 -13.36 16.42
C VAL A 164 -13.84 -14.51 15.50
N ALA A 165 -15.11 -14.91 15.54
CA ALA A 165 -15.65 -15.89 14.61
C ALA A 165 -16.05 -15.18 13.31
N VAL A 166 -15.36 -15.52 12.22
CA VAL A 166 -15.61 -14.91 10.91
C VAL A 166 -16.53 -15.84 10.11
N PRO A 167 -17.67 -15.36 9.60
CA PRO A 167 -18.53 -16.17 8.75
C PRO A 167 -17.79 -16.59 7.46
N ALA A 168 -18.24 -17.66 6.82
CA ALA A 168 -17.67 -18.17 5.57
C ALA A 168 -18.03 -17.30 4.35
N VAL A 169 -17.75 -16.00 4.42
CA VAL A 169 -17.96 -15.01 3.37
C VAL A 169 -16.69 -14.19 3.18
N ASN A 170 -16.43 -13.79 1.94
CA ASN A 170 -15.32 -12.91 1.61
C ASN A 170 -15.69 -11.46 1.93
N TYR A 171 -14.96 -10.85 2.86
CA TYR A 171 -14.99 -9.42 3.11
C TYR A 171 -13.88 -8.72 2.31
N PRO A 172 -14.00 -7.41 2.03
CA PRO A 172 -12.97 -6.68 1.29
C PRO A 172 -11.63 -6.70 2.05
N PRO A 173 -10.49 -6.92 1.37
CA PRO A 173 -9.18 -6.83 2.00
C PRO A 173 -8.89 -5.38 2.42
N VAL A 174 -7.97 -5.18 3.37
CA VAL A 174 -7.50 -3.83 3.71
C VAL A 174 -6.83 -3.21 2.50
N ILE A 175 -7.39 -2.10 2.02
CA ILE A 175 -6.84 -1.34 0.90
C ILE A 175 -6.19 -0.09 1.47
N ARG A 176 -4.86 -0.08 1.55
CA ARG A 176 -4.11 1.14 1.80
C ARG A 176 -3.52 1.64 0.50
N LYS A 177 -4.06 2.77 0.04
CA LYS A 177 -3.53 3.62 -1.05
C LYS A 177 -3.36 2.91 -2.40
N TYR A 178 -4.36 3.06 -3.27
CA TYR A 178 -4.11 3.01 -4.71
C TYR A 178 -3.61 4.38 -5.18
N ARG A 179 -2.28 4.55 -5.31
CA ARG A 179 -1.74 5.68 -6.08
C ARG A 179 -1.91 5.32 -7.55
N HIS A 180 -2.97 5.80 -8.20
CA HIS A 180 -3.04 5.73 -9.66
C HIS A 180 -1.79 6.40 -10.24
N LEU A 181 -1.03 5.67 -11.07
CA LEU A 181 0.23 6.17 -11.62
C LEU A 181 0.02 7.38 -12.55
N ARG A 182 -1.20 7.60 -13.06
CA ARG A 182 -1.62 8.80 -13.81
C ARG A 182 -3.13 9.01 -13.68
N PRO A 183 -3.62 9.67 -12.62
CA PRO A 183 -5.01 10.09 -12.60
C PRO A 183 -5.25 11.10 -13.73
N PRO A 184 -6.48 11.20 -14.29
CA PRO A 184 -6.82 12.29 -15.20
C PRO A 184 -6.53 13.63 -14.52
N VAL A 185 -5.91 14.55 -15.26
CA VAL A 185 -5.50 15.87 -14.76
C VAL A 185 -6.68 16.55 -14.05
N GLY A 186 -6.46 16.99 -12.82
CA GLY A 186 -7.44 17.76 -12.04
C GLY A 186 -8.43 16.93 -11.20
N ARG A 187 -8.32 15.60 -11.17
CA ARG A 187 -9.11 14.75 -10.27
C ARG A 187 -8.26 13.69 -9.58
N HIS A 188 -8.25 13.71 -8.25
CA HIS A 188 -7.61 12.67 -7.45
C HIS A 188 -8.65 11.97 -6.59
N SER A 189 -8.62 10.64 -6.54
CA SER A 189 -9.46 9.86 -5.64
C SER A 189 -8.59 9.04 -4.71
N PHE A 190 -8.92 9.06 -3.43
CA PHE A 190 -8.32 8.23 -2.39
C PHE A 190 -9.41 7.38 -1.78
N THR A 191 -9.14 6.09 -1.65
CA THR A 191 -10.00 5.18 -0.90
C THR A 191 -9.13 4.47 0.14
N ASP A 192 -9.62 4.39 1.37
CA ASP A 192 -9.01 3.61 2.43
C ASP A 192 -10.08 2.69 3.02
N LEU A 193 -9.69 1.47 3.34
CA LEU A 193 -10.58 0.47 3.93
C LEU A 193 -9.82 -0.22 5.05
N GLY A 194 -10.34 -0.12 6.27
CA GLY A 194 -9.62 -0.58 7.46
C GLY A 194 -10.53 -1.26 8.47
N TYR A 195 -10.11 -2.45 8.92
CA TYR A 195 -10.68 -3.07 10.10
C TYR A 195 -9.94 -2.57 11.34
N ARG A 196 -10.67 -1.95 12.25
CA ARG A 196 -10.12 -1.29 13.44
C ARG A 196 -10.68 -1.92 14.70
N TYR A 197 -9.79 -2.20 15.64
CA TYR A 197 -10.16 -2.52 17.00
C TYR A 197 -10.23 -1.23 17.83
N ILE A 198 -11.32 -1.06 18.55
CA ILE A 198 -11.54 0.07 19.46
C ILE A 198 -11.91 -0.50 20.83
N ALA A 199 -11.17 -0.12 21.87
CA ALA A 199 -11.58 -0.36 23.24
C ALA A 199 -12.54 0.75 23.66
N VAL A 200 -13.77 0.38 23.98
CA VAL A 200 -14.81 1.27 24.49
C VAL A 200 -14.82 1.12 26.01
N VAL A 201 -14.23 2.09 26.70
CA VAL A 201 -14.14 2.13 28.15
C VAL A 201 -15.34 2.88 28.68
N THR A 202 -16.15 2.21 29.50
CA THR A 202 -17.29 2.84 30.19
C THR A 202 -16.91 3.07 31.64
N PHE A 203 -17.02 4.30 32.08
CA PHE A 203 -16.74 4.70 33.46
C PHE A 203 -18.00 4.59 34.32
N THR A 204 -17.82 4.48 35.64
CA THR A 204 -18.90 4.36 36.63
C THR A 204 -19.79 5.62 36.68
N ASP A 205 -19.27 6.76 36.24
CA ASP A 205 -20.00 8.02 36.08
C ASP A 205 -20.82 8.09 34.76
N GLY A 206 -20.75 7.05 33.92
CA GLY A 206 -21.42 6.98 32.62
C GLY A 206 -20.63 7.59 31.45
N ARG A 207 -19.43 8.15 31.69
CA ARG A 207 -18.55 8.61 30.61
C ARG A 207 -18.09 7.43 29.76
N ILE A 208 -17.94 7.68 28.46
CA ILE A 208 -17.47 6.68 27.50
C ILE A 208 -16.23 7.22 26.77
N GLU A 209 -15.18 6.41 26.69
CA GLU A 209 -13.95 6.73 25.97
C GLU A 209 -13.68 5.66 24.89
N ASN A 210 -13.58 6.09 23.63
CA ASN A 210 -13.25 5.23 22.50
C ASN A 210 -11.74 5.32 22.21
N ILE A 211 -11.01 4.25 22.50
CA ILE A 211 -9.56 4.19 22.34
C ILE A 211 -9.25 3.32 21.13
N PRO A 212 -8.62 3.84 20.06
CA PRO A 212 -8.16 2.99 18.96
C PRO A 212 -7.00 2.12 19.46
N VAL A 213 -7.16 0.80 19.42
CA VAL A 213 -6.23 -0.15 20.07
C VAL A 213 -5.50 -1.07 19.08
N GLY A 214 -5.94 -1.16 17.83
CA GLY A 214 -5.29 -2.01 16.84
C GLY A 214 -5.98 -1.99 15.47
N HIS A 215 -5.34 -2.64 14.51
CA HIS A 215 -5.88 -2.86 13.17
C HIS A 215 -5.71 -4.34 12.80
N THR A 216 -6.53 -4.82 11.88
CA THR A 216 -6.41 -6.16 11.29
C THR A 216 -6.68 -6.10 9.80
N ALA A 217 -6.18 -7.07 9.05
CA ALA A 217 -6.54 -7.26 7.66
C ALA A 217 -7.53 -8.42 7.49
N PHE A 218 -8.32 -8.34 6.43
CA PHE A 218 -9.07 -9.49 5.94
C PHE A 218 -8.32 -10.14 4.81
N ILE A 219 -8.00 -11.43 4.95
CA ILE A 219 -7.37 -12.27 3.95
C ILE A 219 -8.49 -13.05 3.25
N PRO A 220 -8.84 -12.70 2.00
CA PRO A 220 -9.88 -13.42 1.27
C PRO A 220 -9.53 -14.89 1.14
N SER A 221 -10.54 -15.77 1.16
CA SER A 221 -10.33 -17.17 0.82
C SER A 221 -10.08 -17.29 -0.68
N ASP A 222 -8.92 -17.83 -1.04
CA ASP A 222 -8.65 -18.26 -2.39
C ASP A 222 -9.59 -19.42 -2.72
N SER A 223 -10.65 -19.13 -3.47
CA SER A 223 -11.58 -20.14 -3.99
C SER A 223 -10.90 -21.19 -4.87
N SER A 224 -9.62 -20.99 -5.22
CA SER A 224 -8.78 -21.91 -6.00
C SER A 224 -8.10 -23.00 -5.18
N SER A 225 -8.33 -23.09 -3.86
CA SER A 225 -7.75 -24.13 -2.99
C SER A 225 -8.37 -25.54 -3.15
N GLN A 226 -9.34 -25.71 -4.06
CA GLN A 226 -9.53 -27.03 -4.66
C GLN A 226 -8.30 -27.33 -5.52
N MET A 227 -7.37 -28.13 -4.97
CA MET A 227 -6.25 -28.75 -5.68
C MET A 227 -6.79 -29.60 -6.84
N HIS A 228 -7.24 -28.96 -7.92
CA HIS A 228 -7.08 -29.54 -9.22
C HIS A 228 -5.58 -29.66 -9.42
N VAL A 229 -5.08 -30.88 -9.59
CA VAL A 229 -3.75 -31.14 -10.16
C VAL A 229 -3.72 -30.36 -11.47
N GLN A 230 -3.16 -29.15 -11.43
CA GLN A 230 -3.16 -28.29 -12.59
C GLN A 230 -2.14 -28.88 -13.54
N SER A 231 -2.61 -29.28 -14.72
CA SER A 231 -1.71 -29.68 -15.78
C SER A 231 -0.73 -28.53 -16.04
N PRO A 232 0.55 -28.82 -16.33
CA PRO A 232 1.54 -27.80 -16.64
C PRO A 232 1.00 -26.84 -17.68
N PHE A 233 1.16 -25.54 -17.44
CA PHE A 233 0.75 -24.53 -18.39
C PHE A 233 1.90 -24.24 -19.34
N THR A 234 1.67 -24.42 -20.63
CA THR A 234 2.66 -24.12 -21.67
C THR A 234 2.20 -22.93 -22.51
N TRP A 235 3.10 -21.98 -22.71
CA TRP A 235 2.90 -20.80 -23.53
C TRP A 235 4.05 -20.62 -24.52
N ASN A 236 3.73 -20.38 -25.78
CA ASN A 236 4.71 -20.19 -26.85
C ASN A 236 4.72 -18.73 -27.31
N LEU A 237 5.90 -18.12 -27.30
CA LEU A 237 6.12 -16.75 -27.75
C LEU A 237 7.22 -16.73 -28.82
N THR A 238 6.90 -16.20 -30.00
CA THR A 238 7.90 -15.92 -31.02
C THR A 238 8.42 -14.49 -30.88
N PHE A 239 9.73 -14.31 -30.89
CA PHE A 239 10.34 -13.01 -30.82
C PHE A 239 11.49 -12.87 -31.83
N GLN A 240 11.70 -11.63 -32.24
CA GLN A 240 12.80 -11.22 -33.08
C GLN A 240 13.45 -10.02 -32.40
N ASP A 241 14.75 -9.86 -32.59
CA ASP A 241 15.48 -8.69 -32.13
C ASP A 241 14.71 -7.41 -32.49
N HIS A 242 14.47 -6.58 -31.47
CA HIS A 242 13.63 -5.40 -31.61
C HIS A 242 14.18 -4.50 -32.71
N LYS A 243 13.29 -3.81 -33.41
CA LYS A 243 13.72 -2.76 -34.32
C LYS A 243 14.45 -1.73 -33.44
N CYS A 244 15.71 -1.41 -33.73
CA CYS A 244 16.41 -0.32 -33.06
C CYS A 244 15.63 0.99 -33.30
N ILE A 245 14.73 1.34 -32.40
CA ILE A 245 13.98 2.61 -32.42
C ILE A 245 14.94 3.64 -31.82
N GLY A 246 15.86 4.14 -32.63
CA GLY A 246 16.91 5.04 -32.15
C GLY A 246 18.22 4.99 -32.93
N CYS A 247 18.37 4.10 -33.91
CA CYS A 247 19.50 4.12 -34.83
C CYS A 247 19.37 5.32 -35.79
N VAL A 248 19.47 6.52 -35.23
CA VAL A 248 19.70 7.78 -35.93
C VAL A 248 21.02 7.58 -36.67
N HIS A 249 21.00 7.76 -38.00
CA HIS A 249 22.20 7.67 -38.82
C HIS A 249 23.39 8.37 -38.15
N PRO A 250 24.57 7.74 -38.10
CA PRO A 250 25.74 8.35 -37.49
C PRO A 250 26.17 9.56 -38.33
N ARG A 251 25.64 10.74 -37.98
CA ARG A 251 26.22 12.03 -38.36
C ARG A 251 27.30 12.37 -37.35
N LYS A 252 28.36 11.57 -37.31
CA LYS A 252 29.77 11.93 -37.10
C LYS A 252 30.55 10.67 -36.74
N LYS A 253 31.70 10.56 -37.41
CA LYS A 253 32.64 9.44 -37.40
C LYS A 253 33.22 9.24 -35.99
N GLU A 254 33.68 8.01 -35.73
CA GLU A 254 34.51 7.58 -34.59
C GLU A 254 33.84 6.94 -33.36
N HIS A 255 32.65 6.37 -33.50
CA HIS A 255 32.36 5.17 -32.74
C HIS A 255 32.24 3.98 -33.70
N GLN A 256 33.21 3.09 -33.57
CA GLN A 256 33.20 1.75 -34.12
C GLN A 256 32.16 0.97 -33.31
N GLU A 257 30.88 1.36 -33.45
CA GLU A 257 29.76 0.55 -33.00
C GLU A 257 29.95 -0.82 -33.64
N THR A 258 30.06 -1.84 -32.80
CA THR A 258 30.04 -3.23 -33.22
C THR A 258 28.85 -3.41 -34.17
N LEU A 259 29.14 -3.84 -35.40
CA LEU A 259 28.21 -3.94 -36.55
C LEU A 259 26.92 -4.77 -36.29
N GLU A 260 26.72 -5.29 -35.10
CA GLU A 260 25.67 -6.24 -34.73
C GLU A 260 24.30 -5.57 -34.51
N THR A 261 24.24 -4.30 -34.09
CA THR A 261 22.99 -3.64 -33.70
C THR A 261 22.07 -3.25 -34.88
N CYS A 262 22.55 -3.34 -36.12
CA CYS A 262 21.82 -2.89 -37.32
C CYS A 262 21.69 -3.94 -38.44
N LEU A 263 21.67 -5.24 -38.10
CA LEU A 263 21.50 -6.27 -39.13
C LEU A 263 20.17 -6.07 -39.90
N PRO A 264 20.19 -6.14 -41.25
CA PRO A 264 18.97 -6.16 -42.07
C PRO A 264 18.00 -7.24 -41.58
N LYS A 265 16.69 -6.99 -41.61
CA LYS A 265 15.66 -7.93 -41.11
C LYS A 265 15.80 -9.34 -41.70
N ALA A 266 16.30 -9.45 -42.94
CA ALA A 266 16.55 -10.73 -43.62
C ALA A 266 17.67 -11.57 -42.98
N GLN A 267 18.64 -10.92 -42.33
CA GLN A 267 19.84 -11.53 -41.72
C GLN A 267 19.70 -11.76 -40.20
N ARG A 268 18.61 -11.29 -39.58
CA ARG A 268 18.33 -11.49 -38.16
C ARG A 268 17.83 -12.91 -37.90
N SER A 269 18.31 -13.51 -36.80
CA SER A 269 17.72 -14.75 -36.30
C SER A 269 16.32 -14.48 -35.77
N VAL A 270 15.45 -15.48 -35.88
CA VAL A 270 14.12 -15.47 -35.25
C VAL A 270 14.13 -16.57 -34.20
N PHE A 271 13.64 -16.26 -33.00
CA PHE A 271 13.61 -17.18 -31.88
C PHE A 271 12.16 -17.45 -31.45
N SER A 272 11.96 -18.59 -30.80
CA SER A 272 10.72 -18.93 -30.09
C SER A 272 11.10 -19.32 -28.68
N ALA A 273 10.37 -18.82 -27.68
CA ALA A 273 10.45 -19.31 -26.32
C ALA A 273 9.18 -20.09 -25.99
N GLU A 274 9.36 -21.31 -25.50
CA GLU A 274 8.32 -22.09 -24.85
C GLU A 274 8.51 -21.93 -23.33
N VAL A 275 7.53 -21.33 -22.67
CA VAL A 275 7.50 -21.17 -21.22
C VAL A 275 6.53 -22.20 -20.66
N THR A 276 7.03 -23.11 -19.83
CA THR A 276 6.21 -24.08 -19.11
C THR A 276 6.23 -23.76 -17.62
N LEU A 277 5.06 -23.61 -17.00
CA LEU A 277 4.91 -23.45 -15.56
C LEU A 277 4.42 -24.77 -14.96
N ASP A 278 5.18 -25.33 -14.02
CA ASP A 278 4.88 -26.62 -13.39
C ASP A 278 3.64 -26.50 -12.49
N ASN A 279 3.42 -25.31 -11.92
CA ASN A 279 2.30 -24.98 -11.04
C ASN A 279 0.97 -24.80 -11.80
N GLY A 280 0.97 -24.91 -13.13
CA GLY A 280 -0.22 -24.74 -13.96
C GLY A 280 -0.54 -23.28 -14.28
N LYS A 281 -1.84 -22.99 -14.46
CA LYS A 281 -2.34 -21.69 -14.94
C LYS A 281 -2.62 -20.69 -13.83
N VAL A 282 -2.82 -21.17 -12.61
CA VAL A 282 -3.22 -20.34 -11.47
C VAL A 282 -2.15 -20.45 -10.41
N ALA A 283 -1.70 -19.31 -9.91
CA ALA A 283 -0.76 -19.22 -8.80
C ALA A 283 -1.35 -18.34 -7.70
N THR A 284 -1.13 -18.73 -6.46
CA THR A 284 -1.59 -17.97 -5.30
C THR A 284 -0.48 -17.10 -4.71
N PRO A 285 -0.81 -15.97 -4.06
CA PRO A 285 0.18 -15.17 -3.34
C PRO A 285 0.99 -16.03 -2.35
N GLY A 286 2.31 -15.86 -2.35
CA GLY A 286 3.22 -16.64 -1.51
C GLY A 286 3.61 -18.01 -2.07
N GLN A 287 2.99 -18.46 -3.16
CA GLN A 287 3.41 -19.68 -3.85
C GLN A 287 4.68 -19.45 -4.68
N THR A 288 5.65 -20.35 -4.53
CA THR A 288 6.82 -20.37 -5.43
C THR A 288 6.38 -20.87 -6.81
N LEU A 289 6.54 -20.01 -7.82
CA LEU A 289 6.37 -20.38 -9.22
C LEU A 289 7.61 -21.09 -9.73
N THR A 290 7.48 -22.35 -10.14
CA THR A 290 8.54 -23.09 -10.84
C THR A 290 8.15 -23.34 -12.27
N GLY A 291 9.16 -23.34 -13.14
CA GLY A 291 8.94 -23.54 -14.56
C GLY A 291 10.23 -23.62 -15.35
N ARG A 292 10.07 -23.73 -16.67
CA ARG A 292 11.16 -23.86 -17.63
C ARG A 292 10.90 -22.95 -18.82
N VAL A 293 11.94 -22.24 -19.24
CA VAL A 293 11.95 -21.50 -20.50
C VAL A 293 12.87 -22.25 -21.48
N THR A 294 12.31 -22.72 -22.58
CA THR A 294 13.08 -23.40 -23.64
C THR A 294 13.10 -22.50 -24.87
N VAL A 295 14.29 -22.13 -25.34
CA VAL A 295 14.44 -21.23 -26.49
C VAL A 295 14.88 -22.00 -27.72
N TYR A 296 14.14 -21.82 -28.82
CA TYR A 296 14.40 -22.41 -30.12
C TYR A 296 14.80 -21.34 -31.12
N LYS A 297 15.82 -21.61 -31.93
CA LYS A 297 16.17 -20.77 -33.08
C LYS A 297 15.37 -21.24 -34.29
N LEU A 298 14.35 -20.47 -34.67
CA LEU A 298 13.44 -20.81 -35.78
C LEU A 298 14.03 -20.48 -37.15
N LYS A 299 14.82 -19.40 -37.23
CA LYS A 299 15.48 -18.97 -38.46
C LYS A 299 16.96 -18.70 -38.21
N ASN A 300 17.80 -19.30 -39.05
CA ASN A 300 19.23 -19.05 -39.04
C ASN A 300 19.53 -17.62 -39.51
N GLY A 301 20.06 -16.81 -38.60
CA GLY A 301 20.62 -15.50 -38.86
C GLY A 301 21.88 -15.28 -38.02
N ALA A 302 22.47 -14.08 -38.15
CA ALA A 302 23.73 -13.72 -37.52
C ALA A 302 23.59 -13.22 -36.06
N THR A 303 22.36 -13.01 -35.57
CA THR A 303 22.17 -12.58 -34.17
C THR A 303 22.35 -13.75 -33.20
N THR A 304 23.08 -13.47 -32.12
CA THR A 304 23.30 -14.34 -30.95
C THR A 304 22.36 -13.93 -29.81
N LEU A 305 22.04 -14.89 -28.93
CA LEU A 305 21.25 -14.64 -27.72
C LEU A 305 22.24 -14.43 -26.57
N SER A 306 22.20 -13.28 -25.90
CA SER A 306 23.12 -12.93 -24.81
C SER A 306 22.53 -13.15 -23.43
N ASP A 307 21.26 -12.81 -23.23
CA ASP A 307 20.58 -12.86 -21.93
C ASP A 307 19.11 -13.28 -22.07
N ILE A 308 18.56 -13.88 -21.01
CA ILE A 308 17.15 -14.23 -20.88
C ILE A 308 16.67 -13.74 -19.51
N SER A 309 15.84 -12.69 -19.51
CA SER A 309 15.16 -12.20 -18.31
C SER A 309 13.68 -12.61 -18.31
N VAL A 310 13.15 -12.88 -17.12
CA VAL A 310 11.74 -13.21 -16.91
C VAL A 310 11.15 -12.21 -15.92
N HIS A 311 10.11 -11.49 -16.34
CA HIS A 311 9.41 -10.51 -15.52
C HIS A 311 7.97 -10.97 -15.29
N LEU A 312 7.55 -11.02 -14.03
CA LEU A 312 6.16 -11.25 -13.67
C LEU A 312 5.43 -9.91 -13.56
N GLN A 313 4.40 -9.71 -14.38
CA GLN A 313 3.57 -8.51 -14.36
C GLN A 313 2.11 -8.89 -14.09
N SER A 314 1.45 -8.16 -13.20
CA SER A 314 0.02 -8.29 -12.93
C SER A 314 -0.69 -6.98 -13.27
N THR A 315 -1.89 -7.08 -13.85
CA THR A 315 -2.76 -5.93 -14.12
C THR A 315 -4.17 -6.25 -13.62
N SER A 316 -4.68 -5.47 -12.68
CA SER A 316 -6.09 -5.50 -12.26
C SER A 316 -6.85 -4.34 -12.91
N ARG A 317 -8.11 -4.58 -13.27
CA ARG A 317 -9.06 -3.52 -13.63
C ARG A 317 -10.17 -3.53 -12.61
N GLU A 318 -10.19 -2.52 -11.75
CA GLU A 318 -11.25 -2.34 -10.77
C GLU A 318 -12.21 -1.27 -11.26
N GLN A 319 -13.51 -1.59 -11.26
CA GLN A 319 -14.60 -0.65 -11.53
C GLN A 319 -15.53 -0.66 -10.33
N TRP A 320 -15.68 0.49 -9.70
CA TRP A 320 -16.65 0.69 -8.63
C TRP A 320 -17.93 1.33 -9.19
N ALA A 321 -19.08 1.03 -8.57
CA ALA A 321 -20.35 1.64 -8.93
C ALA A 321 -20.23 3.17 -8.82
N GLN A 322 -20.57 3.88 -9.89
CA GLN A 322 -20.69 5.33 -9.81
C GLN A 322 -21.88 5.67 -8.91
N PRO A 323 -21.74 6.66 -7.99
CA PRO A 323 -22.88 7.11 -7.21
C PRO A 323 -23.99 7.52 -8.18
N ALA A 324 -25.21 7.04 -7.93
CA ALA A 324 -26.39 7.43 -8.70
C ALA A 324 -26.44 8.96 -8.74
N GLN A 325 -26.50 9.53 -9.95
CA GLN A 325 -26.65 10.96 -10.12
C GLN A 325 -27.91 11.38 -9.35
N VAL A 326 -27.72 12.16 -8.27
CA VAL A 326 -28.83 12.76 -7.55
C VAL A 326 -29.57 13.64 -8.56
N PRO A 327 -30.85 13.39 -8.85
CA PRO A 327 -31.59 14.23 -9.77
C PRO A 327 -31.63 15.64 -9.19
N THR A 328 -31.00 16.58 -9.89
CA THR A 328 -31.18 18.01 -9.66
C THR A 328 -32.61 18.36 -10.01
N PHE A 329 -33.47 18.47 -9.00
CA PHE A 329 -34.77 19.12 -9.16
C PHE A 329 -34.51 20.62 -9.35
N CYS A 330 -34.77 21.10 -10.57
CA CYS A 330 -35.02 22.52 -10.83
C CYS A 330 -36.47 22.85 -10.48
#